data_AF-A0A6M0LC16-F1
#
_entry.id   AF-A0A6M0LC16-F1
#
_cell.length_a   1.000
_cell.length_b   1.000
_cell.length_c   1.000
_cell.angle_alpha   90.00
_cell.angle_beta   90.00
_cell.angle_gamma   90.00
#
_symmetry.space_group_name_H-M   'P 1'
#
loop_
_entity.id
_entity.type
_entity.pdbx_description
1 polymer ?
#
loop_
_entity_poly.entity_id
_entity_poly.type
_entity_poly.pdbx_seq_one_letter_code
_entity_poly.pdbx_strand_id
1 'polypeptide(L)'
;MSFAQKIKSIRIEKGLNQDEFASALNSFAEKSNGLYSSNFNKTNISKWENGKVEPRMDTIRLIASTFDIEPNELLGIQQPYYTLTEKEKLDIGKEVDKLLEGMFTKSEVNFYGEPLTDEGKEQLRIAIQMAMELNKEKAKKKFTPKKYRNE
;
A
#
# COMPACT_ATOMS: atom_id res chain seq x y z
N MET A 1 -12.20 11.30 -8.41
CA MET A 1 -11.06 12.01 -9.05
C MET A 1 -10.58 11.16 -10.22
N SER A 2 -10.45 11.73 -11.42
CA SER A 2 -9.98 10.97 -12.59
C SER A 2 -8.49 10.65 -12.50
N PHE A 3 -8.04 9.65 -13.25
CA PHE A 3 -6.63 9.27 -13.35
C PHE A 3 -5.72 10.47 -13.68
N ALA A 4 -6.11 11.29 -14.66
CA ALA A 4 -5.40 12.51 -15.05
C ALA A 4 -5.31 13.52 -13.89
N GLN A 5 -6.39 13.69 -13.12
CA GLN A 5 -6.40 14.55 -11.94
C GLN A 5 -5.50 14.02 -10.81
N LYS A 6 -5.36 12.69 -10.68
CA LYS A 6 -4.47 12.07 -9.67
C LYS A 6 -3.00 12.29 -9.97
N ILE A 7 -2.58 12.15 -11.24
CA ILE A 7 -1.19 12.51 -11.64
C ILE A 7 -0.91 13.96 -11.26
N LYS A 8 -1.84 14.86 -11.58
CA LYS A 8 -1.72 16.29 -11.26
C LYS A 8 -1.67 16.55 -9.76
N SER A 9 -2.48 15.85 -8.96
CA SER A 9 -2.49 16.03 -7.51
C SER A 9 -1.17 15.60 -6.87
N ILE A 10 -0.61 14.46 -7.27
CA ILE A 10 0.70 13.97 -6.79
C ILE A 10 1.78 15.00 -7.09
N ARG A 11 1.80 15.53 -8.32
CA ARG A 11 2.78 16.55 -8.71
C ARG A 11 2.68 17.79 -7.81
N ILE A 12 1.47 18.30 -7.59
CA ILE A 12 1.22 19.49 -6.76
C ILE A 12 1.58 19.23 -5.29
N GLU A 13 1.23 18.06 -4.75
CA GLU A 13 1.53 17.66 -3.37
C GLU A 13 3.04 17.61 -3.12
N LYS A 14 3.82 17.15 -4.10
CA LYS A 14 5.29 17.15 -4.03
C LYS A 14 5.92 18.51 -4.35
N GLY A 15 5.11 19.54 -4.60
CA GLY A 15 5.58 20.91 -4.88
C GLY A 15 6.29 21.06 -6.22
N LEU A 16 6.08 20.14 -7.17
CA LEU A 16 6.81 20.10 -8.43
C LEU A 16 6.03 20.80 -9.56
N ASN A 17 6.76 21.46 -10.46
CA ASN A 17 6.23 21.84 -11.76
C ASN A 17 6.29 20.67 -12.75
N GLN A 18 5.68 20.81 -13.94
CA GLN A 18 5.61 19.70 -14.92
C GLN A 18 6.98 19.28 -15.46
N ASP A 19 7.93 20.21 -15.55
CA ASP A 19 9.30 19.94 -15.97
C ASP A 19 10.05 19.16 -14.89
N GLU A 20 9.98 19.62 -13.64
CA GLU A 20 10.59 18.95 -12.49
C GLU A 20 10.01 17.55 -12.26
N PHE A 21 8.71 17.37 -12.46
CA PHE A 21 8.07 16.06 -12.38
C PHE A 21 8.62 15.10 -13.45
N ALA A 22 8.77 15.57 -14.70
CA ALA A 22 9.38 14.77 -15.76
C ALA A 22 10.85 14.41 -15.44
N SER A 23 11.62 15.37 -14.92
CA SER A 23 13.00 15.14 -14.47
C SER A 23 13.07 14.10 -13.36
N ALA A 24 12.19 14.16 -12.36
CA ALA A 24 12.14 13.18 -11.28
C ALA A 24 11.89 11.76 -11.79
N LEU A 25 10.93 11.58 -12.72
CA LEU A 25 10.66 10.29 -13.35
C LEU A 25 11.87 9.76 -14.13
N ASN A 26 12.53 10.62 -14.91
CA ASN A 26 13.72 10.24 -15.68
C ASN A 26 14.87 9.82 -14.77
N SER A 27 15.15 10.60 -13.71
CA SER A 27 16.21 10.29 -12.76
C SER A 27 15.97 8.98 -11.99
N PHE A 28 14.70 8.65 -11.70
CA PHE A 28 14.37 7.34 -11.13
C PHE A 28 14.53 6.21 -12.14
N ALA A 29 14.06 6.41 -13.38
CA ALA A 29 14.18 5.43 -14.45
C ALA A 29 15.66 5.09 -14.76
N GLU A 30 16.55 6.09 -14.79
CA GLU A 30 18.00 5.89 -14.99
C GLU A 30 18.62 5.01 -13.91
N LYS A 31 18.18 5.15 -12.65
CA LYS A 31 18.65 4.33 -11.52
C LYS A 31 18.07 2.91 -11.51
N SER A 32 17.05 2.65 -12.32
CA SER A 32 16.32 1.37 -12.32
C SER A 32 16.92 0.30 -13.24
N ASN A 33 18.14 0.50 -13.76
CA ASN A 33 18.84 -0.43 -14.65
C ASN A 33 18.01 -0.89 -15.86
N GLY A 34 17.26 0.03 -16.47
CA GLY A 34 16.46 -0.24 -17.67
C GLY A 34 15.11 -0.91 -17.42
N LEU A 35 14.66 -1.01 -16.16
CA LEU A 35 13.33 -1.52 -15.82
C LEU A 35 12.19 -0.61 -16.31
N TYR A 36 12.43 0.70 -16.34
CA TYR A 36 11.44 1.68 -16.76
C TYR A 36 11.89 2.47 -17.99
N SER A 37 10.92 2.85 -18.82
CA SER A 37 11.12 3.83 -19.88
C SER A 37 11.57 5.17 -19.30
N SER A 38 12.47 5.86 -19.99
CA SER A 38 12.94 7.21 -19.68
C SER A 38 12.67 8.16 -20.85
N ASN A 39 13.14 9.41 -20.78
CA ASN A 39 12.94 10.47 -21.78
C ASN A 39 11.54 11.09 -21.79
N PHE A 40 11.00 11.36 -20.59
CA PHE A 40 9.79 12.17 -20.44
C PHE A 40 10.11 13.67 -20.46
N ASN A 41 9.19 14.47 -21.00
CA ASN A 41 9.27 15.93 -21.02
C ASN A 41 7.95 16.54 -20.54
N LYS A 42 7.94 17.87 -20.36
CA LYS A 42 6.76 18.66 -19.98
C LYS A 42 5.49 18.32 -20.76
N THR A 43 5.65 18.15 -22.08
CA THR A 43 4.53 17.92 -22.99
C THR A 43 3.88 16.57 -22.71
N ASN A 44 4.66 15.55 -22.36
CA ASN A 44 4.13 14.25 -21.92
C ASN A 44 3.30 14.42 -20.65
N ILE A 45 3.85 15.08 -19.61
CA ILE A 45 3.16 15.30 -18.33
C ILE A 45 1.86 16.08 -18.54
N SER A 46 1.91 17.16 -19.33
CA SER A 46 0.75 17.98 -19.65
C SER A 46 -0.34 17.18 -20.38
N LYS A 47 0.03 16.30 -21.32
CA LYS A 47 -0.95 15.43 -21.99
C LYS A 47 -1.62 14.46 -21.01
N TRP A 48 -0.87 13.90 -20.08
CA TRP A 48 -1.39 12.99 -19.06
C TRP A 48 -2.33 13.71 -18.07
N GLU A 49 -1.93 14.87 -17.55
CA GLU A 49 -2.72 15.64 -16.57
C GLU A 49 -4.01 16.22 -17.15
N ASN A 50 -4.04 16.45 -18.46
CA ASN A 50 -5.22 16.91 -19.18
C ASN A 50 -6.05 15.77 -19.78
N GLY A 51 -5.66 14.50 -19.56
CA GLY A 51 -6.37 13.34 -20.07
C GLY A 51 -6.36 13.21 -21.60
N LYS A 52 -5.41 13.86 -22.29
CA LYS A 52 -5.28 13.78 -23.76
C LYS A 52 -4.65 12.46 -24.21
N VAL A 53 -3.77 11.90 -23.38
CA VAL A 53 -3.08 10.63 -23.60
C VAL A 53 -2.93 9.96 -22.25
N GLU A 54 -3.17 8.66 -22.16
CA GLU A 54 -2.85 7.89 -20.97
C GLU A 54 -1.40 7.38 -21.02
N PRO A 55 -0.63 7.49 -19.91
CA PRO A 55 0.68 6.88 -19.81
C PRO A 55 0.55 5.35 -19.88
N ARG A 56 1.58 4.70 -20.43
CA ARG A 56 1.65 3.24 -20.49
C ARG A 56 1.79 2.64 -19.09
N MET A 57 1.45 1.36 -18.94
CA MET A 57 1.48 0.66 -17.66
C MET A 57 2.88 0.66 -16.99
N ASP A 58 3.94 0.58 -17.77
CA ASP A 58 5.33 0.71 -17.28
C ASP A 58 5.58 2.11 -16.68
N THR A 59 5.08 3.16 -17.33
CA THR A 59 5.17 4.55 -16.88
C THR A 59 4.32 4.78 -15.62
N ILE A 60 3.15 4.14 -15.52
CA ILE A 60 2.30 4.17 -14.32
C ILE A 60 3.05 3.57 -13.13
N ARG A 61 3.70 2.42 -13.31
CA ARG A 61 4.54 1.78 -12.28
C ARG A 61 5.75 2.63 -11.92
N LEU A 62 6.36 3.31 -12.89
CA LEU A 62 7.45 4.25 -12.65
C LEU A 62 6.99 5.43 -11.77
N ILE A 63 5.87 6.07 -12.12
CA ILE A 63 5.31 7.17 -11.31
C ILE A 63 5.04 6.68 -9.89
N ALA A 64 4.42 5.50 -9.76
CA ALA A 64 4.13 4.91 -8.47
C ALA A 64 5.39 4.69 -7.62
N SER A 65 6.42 4.10 -8.21
CA SER A 65 7.70 3.80 -7.55
C SER A 65 8.50 5.07 -7.23
N THR A 66 8.41 6.10 -8.08
CA THR A 66 9.14 7.36 -7.89
C THR A 66 8.63 8.14 -6.67
N PHE A 67 7.33 8.07 -6.40
CA PHE A 67 6.68 8.83 -5.33
C PHE A 67 6.24 7.99 -4.14
N ASP A 68 6.60 6.70 -4.13
CA ASP A 68 6.26 5.74 -3.08
C ASP A 68 4.75 5.63 -2.83
N ILE A 69 4.00 5.46 -3.92
CA ILE A 69 2.53 5.31 -3.90
C ILE A 69 2.11 3.97 -4.53
N GLU A 70 0.94 3.46 -4.18
CA GLU A 70 0.41 2.23 -4.78
C GLU A 70 -0.07 2.49 -6.23
N PRO A 71 0.30 1.67 -7.24
CA PRO A 71 -0.21 1.84 -8.61
C PRO A 71 -1.75 1.85 -8.71
N ASN A 72 -2.42 1.09 -7.83
CA ASN A 72 -3.88 1.06 -7.74
C ASN A 72 -4.46 2.40 -7.31
N GLU A 73 -3.77 3.09 -6.40
CA GLU A 73 -4.12 4.44 -5.99
C GLU A 73 -4.07 5.38 -7.20
N LEU A 74 -2.99 5.32 -8.00
CA LEU A 74 -2.84 6.12 -9.22
C LEU A 74 -3.94 5.84 -10.24
N LEU A 75 -4.26 4.56 -10.46
CA LEU A 75 -5.30 4.09 -11.38
C LEU A 75 -6.72 4.41 -10.94
N GLY A 76 -6.93 4.85 -9.69
CA GLY A 76 -8.26 5.04 -9.16
C GLY A 76 -9.01 3.74 -8.90
N ILE A 77 -8.29 2.62 -8.87
CA ILE A 77 -8.81 1.33 -8.38
C ILE A 77 -8.96 1.50 -6.87
N GLN A 78 -10.18 1.78 -6.43
CA GLN A 78 -10.47 1.91 -5.02
C GLN A 78 -10.38 0.53 -4.38
N GLN A 79 -9.45 0.40 -3.43
CA GLN A 79 -9.51 -0.68 -2.46
C GLN A 79 -10.90 -0.65 -1.80
N PRO A 80 -11.52 -1.81 -1.55
CA PRO A 80 -12.77 -1.84 -0.82
C PRO A 80 -12.67 -1.04 0.49
N TYR A 81 -13.73 -0.33 0.90
CA TYR A 81 -13.71 0.54 2.10
C TYR A 81 -13.33 -0.20 3.40
N TYR A 82 -13.40 -1.53 3.38
CA TYR A 82 -13.06 -2.40 4.50
C TYR A 82 -11.62 -2.91 4.47
N THR A 83 -10.82 -2.61 3.45
CA THR A 83 -9.40 -2.95 3.40
C THR A 83 -8.67 -2.31 4.59
N LEU A 84 -7.74 -3.06 5.19
CA LEU A 84 -6.90 -2.55 6.28
C LEU A 84 -5.78 -1.67 5.73
N THR A 85 -5.58 -0.52 6.37
CA THR A 85 -4.41 0.33 6.12
C THR A 85 -3.14 -0.33 6.66
N GLU A 86 -1.98 0.06 6.14
CA GLU A 86 -0.69 -0.44 6.66
C GLU A 86 -0.49 -0.12 8.14
N LYS A 87 -0.99 1.02 8.61
CA LYS A 87 -1.01 1.36 10.03
C LYS A 87 -1.86 0.37 10.84
N GLU A 88 -3.05 0.01 10.36
CA GLU A 88 -3.91 -0.97 11.03
C GLU A 88 -3.26 -2.35 11.10
N LYS A 89 -2.61 -2.80 10.02
CA LYS A 89 -1.87 -4.07 10.01
C LYS A 89 -0.69 -4.04 11.00
N LEU A 90 0.07 -2.95 11.03
CA LEU A 90 1.17 -2.75 11.99
C LEU A 90 0.67 -2.77 13.44
N ASP A 91 -0.43 -2.08 13.72
CA ASP A 91 -1.03 -2.02 15.05
C ASP A 91 -1.57 -3.40 15.48
N ILE A 92 -2.20 -4.15 14.56
CA ILE A 92 -2.61 -5.54 14.80
C ILE A 92 -1.38 -6.41 15.11
N GLY A 93 -0.30 -6.30 14.34
CA GLY A 93 0.94 -7.05 14.60
C GLY A 93 1.47 -6.81 16.02
N LYS A 94 1.53 -5.56 16.47
CA LYS A 94 1.92 -5.21 17.84
C LYS A 94 0.97 -5.77 18.90
N GLU A 95 -0.33 -5.84 18.60
CA GLU A 95 -1.33 -6.43 19.50
C GLU A 95 -1.14 -7.95 19.61
N VAL A 96 -0.89 -8.63 18.48
CA VAL A 96 -0.55 -10.06 18.43
C VAL A 96 0.69 -10.36 19.26
N ASP A 97 1.76 -9.56 19.10
CA ASP A 97 3.00 -9.74 19.84
C ASP A 97 2.78 -9.63 21.36
N LYS A 98 2.03 -8.61 21.80
CA LYS A 98 1.67 -8.45 23.23
C LYS A 98 0.80 -9.60 23.76
N LEU A 99 -0.14 -10.09 22.96
CA LEU A 99 -0.98 -11.23 23.32
C LEU A 99 -0.13 -12.49 23.51
N LEU A 100 0.79 -12.74 22.57
CA LEU A 100 1.71 -13.88 22.62
C LEU A 100 2.68 -13.79 23.80
N GLU A 101 3.29 -12.63 24.06
CA GLU A 101 4.14 -12.39 25.23
C GLU A 101 3.39 -12.71 26.54
N GLY A 102 2.13 -12.28 26.66
CA GLY A 102 1.28 -12.60 27.81
C GLY A 102 0.93 -14.09 27.96
N MET A 103 0.90 -14.85 26.86
CA MET A 103 0.65 -16.29 26.88
C MET A 103 1.90 -17.10 27.21
N PHE A 104 3.06 -16.71 26.67
CA PHE A 104 4.33 -17.41 26.88
C PHE A 104 4.98 -17.12 28.25
N THR A 105 4.56 -16.07 28.96
CA THR A 105 5.15 -15.68 30.27
C THR A 105 4.68 -16.51 31.46
N LYS A 106 3.54 -17.21 31.38
CA LYS A 106 2.94 -17.93 32.53
C LYS A 106 3.13 -19.43 32.53
N SER A 107 3.56 -19.99 31.42
CA SER A 107 3.70 -21.43 31.25
C SER A 107 4.37 -21.63 29.90
N GLU A 108 5.35 -22.51 29.85
CA GLU A 108 5.72 -23.21 28.62
C GLU A 108 4.41 -23.58 27.93
N VAL A 109 4.09 -22.91 26.82
CA VAL A 109 2.91 -23.25 26.03
C VAL A 109 3.24 -24.60 25.43
N ASN A 110 2.90 -25.64 26.18
CA ASN A 110 3.15 -27.03 25.83
C ASN A 110 2.08 -27.44 24.84
N PHE A 111 2.48 -27.57 23.57
CA PHE A 111 1.61 -28.04 22.51
C PHE A 111 1.82 -29.55 22.39
N TYR A 112 0.82 -30.34 22.76
CA TYR A 112 0.91 -31.80 22.88
C TYR A 112 1.96 -32.32 23.88
N GLY A 113 2.26 -31.54 24.93
CA GLY A 113 3.22 -31.94 25.96
C GLY A 113 4.68 -31.60 25.63
N GLU A 114 4.94 -30.98 24.49
CA GLU A 114 6.26 -30.46 24.12
C GLU A 114 6.25 -28.92 24.13
N PRO A 115 7.36 -28.27 24.56
CA PRO A 115 7.49 -26.83 24.43
C PRO A 115 7.39 -26.41 22.97
N LEU A 116 6.60 -25.36 22.70
CA LEU A 116 6.47 -24.84 21.36
C LEU A 116 7.83 -24.38 20.81
N THR A 117 8.23 -24.92 19.66
CA THR A 117 9.45 -24.51 18.94
C THR A 117 9.31 -23.06 18.46
N ASP A 118 10.42 -22.39 18.17
CA ASP A 118 10.38 -21.01 17.67
C ASP A 118 9.66 -20.91 16.32
N GLU A 119 9.78 -21.94 15.46
CA GLU A 119 8.99 -22.05 14.23
C GLU A 119 7.49 -22.17 14.53
N GLY A 120 7.10 -23.00 15.52
CA GLY A 120 5.71 -23.11 15.94
C GLY A 120 5.14 -21.82 16.53
N LYS A 121 5.96 -21.05 17.26
CA LYS A 121 5.57 -19.73 17.77
C LYS A 121 5.30 -18.75 16.63
N GLU A 122 6.15 -18.75 15.60
CA GLU A 122 5.97 -17.89 14.43
C GLU A 122 4.74 -18.30 13.60
N GLN A 123 4.52 -19.60 13.39
CA GLN A 123 3.31 -20.09 12.73
C GLN A 123 2.04 -19.69 13.49
N LEU A 124 2.05 -19.80 14.82
CA LEU A 124 0.96 -19.36 15.67
C LEU A 124 0.75 -17.85 15.57
N ARG A 125 1.83 -17.06 15.56
CA ARG A 125 1.79 -15.61 15.38
C ARG A 125 1.12 -15.23 14.07
N ILE A 126 1.54 -15.83 12.96
CA ILE A 126 0.96 -15.60 11.63
C ILE A 126 -0.53 -15.95 11.63
N ALA A 127 -0.91 -17.11 12.17
CA ALA A 127 -2.30 -17.55 12.21
C ALA A 127 -3.20 -16.59 13.01
N ILE A 128 -2.75 -16.14 14.19
CA ILE A 128 -3.48 -15.18 15.02
C ILE A 128 -3.59 -13.83 14.31
N GLN A 129 -2.50 -13.35 13.72
CA GLN A 129 -2.50 -12.10 12.96
C GLN A 129 -3.52 -12.14 11.82
N MET A 130 -3.51 -13.20 11.01
CA MET A 130 -4.49 -13.40 9.94
C MET A 130 -5.93 -13.39 10.46
N ALA A 131 -6.21 -14.09 11.58
CA ALA A 131 -7.54 -14.13 12.17
C ALA A 131 -8.00 -12.73 12.65
N MET A 132 -7.10 -11.95 13.25
CA MET A 132 -7.39 -10.59 13.72
C MET A 132 -7.63 -9.63 12.55
N GLU A 133 -6.83 -9.71 11.50
CA GLU A 133 -7.02 -8.93 10.27
C GLU A 133 -8.39 -9.23 9.65
N LEU A 134 -8.74 -10.51 9.47
CA LEU A 134 -10.06 -10.92 8.95
C LEU A 134 -11.22 -10.40 9.82
N ASN A 135 -11.07 -10.45 11.14
CA ASN A 135 -12.09 -9.93 12.06
C ASN A 135 -12.23 -8.41 11.95
N LYS A 136 -11.11 -7.69 11.79
CA LYS A 136 -11.11 -6.23 11.60
C LYS A 136 -11.78 -5.85 10.29
N GLU A 137 -11.50 -6.55 9.20
CA GLU A 137 -12.17 -6.33 7.91
C GLU A 137 -13.68 -6.60 8.01
N LYS A 138 -14.09 -7.71 8.63
CA LYS A 138 -15.51 -8.02 8.87
C LYS A 138 -16.19 -6.94 9.70
N ALA A 139 -15.51 -6.42 10.73
CA ALA A 139 -16.02 -5.32 11.54
C ALA A 139 -16.20 -4.05 10.69
N LYS A 140 -15.23 -3.70 9.84
CA LYS A 140 -15.36 -2.57 8.90
C LYS A 140 -16.54 -2.77 7.95
N LYS A 141 -16.71 -3.96 7.36
CA LYS A 141 -17.88 -4.28 6.49
C LYS A 141 -19.22 -4.07 7.22
N LYS A 142 -19.32 -4.55 8.45
CA LYS A 142 -20.58 -4.53 9.21
C LYS A 142 -20.91 -3.15 9.79
N PHE A 143 -19.90 -2.47 10.33
CA PHE A 143 -20.10 -1.30 11.19
C PHE A 143 -19.74 0.04 10.55
N THR A 144 -19.10 0.06 9.37
CA THR A 144 -18.88 1.32 8.64
C THR A 144 -20.21 1.85 8.11
N PRO A 145 -20.66 3.05 8.50
CA PRO A 145 -21.89 3.65 7.96
C PRO A 145 -21.84 3.81 6.44
N LYS A 146 -22.99 3.67 5.76
CA LYS A 146 -23.09 3.77 4.28
C LYS A 146 -22.43 5.03 3.71
N LYS A 147 -22.55 6.17 4.40
CA LYS A 147 -21.94 7.45 3.99
C LYS A 147 -20.40 7.45 3.89
N TYR A 148 -19.73 6.43 4.43
CA TYR A 148 -18.27 6.26 4.37
C TYR A 148 -17.83 5.02 3.58
N ARG A 149 -18.79 4.27 3.01
CA ARG A 149 -18.51 3.23 2.05
C ARG A 149 -18.38 3.98 0.74
N ASN A 150 -17.20 3.98 0.12
CA ASN A 150 -16.98 4.66 -1.16
C ASN A 150 -17.69 3.89 -2.30
N GLU A 151 -19.00 3.73 -2.17
CA GLU A 151 -19.96 3.07 -3.07
C GLU A 151 -20.73 4.10 -3.90
#